data_AF-A0A1J3E171-F1
#
_entry.id   AF-A0A1J3E171-F1
#
_cell.length_a   1.000
_cell.length_b   1.000
_cell.length_c   1.000
_cell.angle_alpha   90.00
_cell.angle_beta   90.00
_cell.angle_gamma   90.00
#
_symmetry.space_group_name_H-M   'P 1'
#
loop_
_entity.id
_entity.type
_entity.pdbx_description
1 polymer ?
#
loop_
_entity_poly.entity_id
_entity_poly.type
_entity_poly.pdbx_seq_one_letter_code
_entity_poly.pdbx_strand_id
1 'polypeptide(L)'
;LAQEVVFGCGSNQSGQLGQTDSAVDGIMGFGQANTSIISQLASKGNAKRVFSHCLDNVNGGGIFAIGELESPMVKTTPLVPNQVHYNVILKGIDVDGDAVDLP
;
A
#
# COMPACT_ATOMS: atom_id res chain seq x y z
N LEU A 1 11.93 -23.36 5.81
CA LEU A 1 11.98 -22.93 4.40
C LEU A 1 12.38 -21.47 4.41
N ALA A 2 13.53 -21.11 3.87
CA ALA A 2 13.94 -19.71 3.79
C ALA A 2 13.20 -19.05 2.62
N GLN A 3 12.45 -17.99 2.91
CA GLN A 3 11.73 -17.24 1.89
C GLN A 3 12.64 -16.15 1.33
N GLU A 4 12.94 -16.22 0.05
CA GLU A 4 13.83 -15.27 -0.60
C GLU A 4 13.01 -14.10 -1.17
N VAL A 5 13.20 -12.92 -0.58
CA VAL A 5 12.71 -11.64 -1.11
C VAL A 5 13.94 -10.86 -1.56
N VAL A 6 13.91 -10.40 -2.80
CA VAL A 6 14.94 -9.52 -3.37
C VAL A 6 14.57 -8.08 -3.08
N PHE A 7 15.48 -7.31 -2.50
CA PHE A 7 15.31 -5.88 -2.25
C PHE A 7 16.55 -5.11 -2.74
N GLY A 8 16.39 -3.82 -2.99
CA GLY A 8 17.48 -2.95 -3.42
C GLY A 8 18.25 -2.38 -2.23
N CYS A 9 19.54 -2.11 -2.42
CA CYS A 9 20.38 -1.41 -1.43
C CYS A 9 20.40 0.09 -1.72
N GLY A 10 20.28 0.91 -0.69
CA GLY A 10 20.48 2.36 -0.74
C GLY A 10 21.48 2.79 0.33
N SER A 11 22.44 3.65 -0.02
CA SER A 11 23.50 4.11 0.88
C SER A 11 23.44 5.60 1.23
N ASN A 12 22.70 6.38 0.45
CA ASN A 12 22.53 7.82 0.64
C ASN A 12 21.07 8.21 0.41
N GLN A 13 20.39 8.58 1.49
CA GLN A 13 19.00 9.02 1.50
C GLN A 13 18.98 10.53 1.26
N SER A 14 18.02 11.00 0.46
CA SER A 14 17.83 12.41 0.17
C SER A 14 16.34 12.79 0.28
N GLY A 15 16.05 14.09 0.23
CA GLY A 15 14.69 14.60 0.41
C GLY A 15 14.19 14.38 1.84
N GLN A 16 12.92 14.03 2.00
CA GLN A 16 12.30 13.79 3.32
C GLN A 16 12.95 12.61 4.06
N LEU A 17 13.48 11.63 3.34
CA LEU A 17 14.10 10.43 3.93
C LEU A 17 15.43 10.70 4.63
N GLY A 18 16.07 11.85 4.34
CA GLY A 18 17.29 12.29 5.00
C GLY A 18 17.04 13.27 6.15
N GLN A 19 15.79 13.63 6.44
CA GLN A 19 15.45 14.51 7.56
C GLN A 19 15.35 13.69 8.85
N THR A 20 15.93 14.17 9.94
CA THR A 20 16.06 13.44 11.21
C THR A 20 14.73 12.92 11.74
N ASP A 21 13.67 13.69 11.57
CA ASP A 21 12.36 13.42 12.17
C ASP A 21 11.56 12.36 11.39
N SER A 22 12.04 11.99 10.21
CA SER A 22 11.46 10.95 9.33
C SER A 22 12.53 10.04 8.74
N ALA A 23 13.69 9.96 9.39
CA ALA A 23 14.81 9.13 8.96
C ALA A 23 14.43 7.65 9.12
N VAL A 24 14.55 6.90 8.03
CA VAL A 24 14.29 5.46 7.98
C VAL A 24 15.46 4.75 7.31
N ASP A 25 15.77 3.54 7.75
CA ASP A 25 16.84 2.72 7.16
C ASP A 25 16.49 2.17 5.77
N GLY A 26 15.21 2.24 5.39
CA GLY A 26 14.73 1.82 4.07
C GLY A 26 13.24 2.01 3.88
N ILE A 27 12.77 1.74 2.66
CA ILE A 27 11.35 1.82 2.29
C ILE A 27 10.87 0.44 1.84
N MET A 28 9.72 0.04 2.37
CA MET A 28 9.00 -1.12 1.89
C MET A 28 7.95 -0.68 0.85
N GLY A 29 8.25 -0.94 -0.44
CA GLY A 29 7.34 -0.58 -1.54
C GLY A 29 6.20 -1.58 -1.73
N PHE A 30 4.95 -1.11 -1.69
CA PHE A 30 3.74 -1.92 -1.90
C PHE A 30 3.12 -1.76 -3.29
N GLY A 31 3.83 -1.11 -4.22
CA GLY A 31 3.33 -0.83 -5.57
C GLY A 31 3.02 -2.08 -6.41
N GLN A 32 2.45 -1.86 -7.58
CA GLN A 32 1.99 -2.93 -8.47
C GLN A 32 3.11 -3.63 -9.27
N ALA A 33 4.36 -3.17 -9.15
CA ALA A 33 5.50 -3.77 -9.84
C ALA A 33 5.78 -5.19 -9.33
N ASN A 34 6.34 -6.05 -10.19
CA ASN A 34 6.71 -7.42 -9.82
C ASN A 34 7.84 -7.48 -8.78
N THR A 35 8.61 -6.39 -8.65
CA THR A 35 9.65 -6.23 -7.63
C THR A 35 9.10 -5.85 -6.26
N SER A 36 7.80 -5.55 -6.11
CA SER A 36 7.23 -5.26 -4.79
C SER A 36 7.20 -6.51 -3.91
N ILE A 37 7.31 -6.34 -2.59
CA ILE A 37 7.31 -7.45 -1.64
C ILE A 37 6.04 -8.31 -1.75
N ILE A 38 4.90 -7.67 -2.02
CA ILE A 38 3.60 -8.34 -2.22
C ILE A 38 3.64 -9.26 -3.43
N SER A 39 4.15 -8.75 -4.56
CA SER A 39 4.25 -9.52 -5.80
C SER A 39 5.23 -10.68 -5.66
N GLN A 40 6.37 -10.47 -5.00
CA GLN A 40 7.38 -11.51 -4.80
C GLN A 40 6.85 -12.65 -3.93
N LEU A 41 6.22 -12.34 -2.78
CA LEU A 41 5.63 -13.36 -1.90
C LEU A 41 4.52 -14.13 -2.62
N ALA A 42 3.65 -13.45 -3.37
CA ALA A 42 2.61 -14.11 -4.14
C ALA A 42 3.15 -15.03 -5.24
N SER A 43 4.21 -14.62 -5.94
CA SER A 43 4.86 -15.43 -6.98
C SER A 43 5.45 -16.74 -6.46
N LYS A 44 5.78 -16.81 -5.16
CA LYS A 44 6.31 -18.00 -4.49
C LYS A 44 5.22 -18.88 -3.86
N GLY A 45 3.94 -18.49 -3.98
CA GLY A 45 2.81 -19.22 -3.39
C GLY A 45 2.64 -19.01 -1.90
N ASN A 46 3.31 -18.01 -1.31
CA ASN A 46 3.30 -17.77 0.13
C ASN A 46 2.06 -17.05 0.65
N ALA A 47 1.46 -16.23 -0.21
CA ALA A 47 0.29 -15.44 0.10
C ALA A 47 -0.45 -15.13 -1.20
N LYS A 48 -1.73 -14.80 -1.12
CA LYS A 48 -2.42 -14.19 -2.26
C LYS A 48 -1.84 -12.79 -2.52
N ARG A 49 -1.88 -12.32 -3.78
CA ARG A 49 -1.39 -10.99 -4.19
C ARG A 49 -2.38 -9.89 -3.76
N VAL A 50 -2.57 -9.76 -2.46
CA VAL A 50 -3.49 -8.83 -1.78
C VAL A 50 -2.84 -8.46 -0.44
N PHE A 51 -3.10 -7.26 0.04
CA PHE A 51 -2.69 -6.80 1.34
C PHE A 51 -3.78 -5.92 1.96
N SER A 52 -3.71 -5.72 3.27
CA SER A 52 -4.58 -4.84 4.03
C SER A 52 -3.75 -3.94 4.93
N HIS A 53 -4.17 -2.68 5.07
CA HIS A 53 -3.48 -1.70 5.88
C HIS A 53 -4.49 -0.92 6.72
N CYS A 54 -4.38 -1.05 8.03
CA CYS A 54 -5.18 -0.33 9.01
C CYS A 54 -4.26 0.61 9.78
N LEU A 55 -4.39 1.91 9.55
CA LEU A 55 -3.61 2.94 10.24
C LEU A 55 -4.29 3.34 11.54
N ASP A 56 -3.54 3.43 12.64
CA ASP A 56 -4.01 4.07 13.87
C ASP A 56 -3.41 5.48 13.97
N ASN A 57 -4.25 6.48 13.75
CA ASN A 57 -3.86 7.89 13.84
C ASN A 57 -4.04 8.48 15.24
N VAL A 58 -4.58 7.73 16.20
CA VAL A 58 -4.80 8.18 17.59
C VAL A 58 -3.58 7.87 18.43
N ASN A 59 -3.14 6.61 18.44
CA ASN A 59 -2.00 6.16 19.25
C ASN A 59 -0.72 5.97 18.42
N GLY A 60 -0.82 6.09 17.09
CA GLY A 60 0.24 5.71 16.17
C GLY A 60 0.28 4.21 15.89
N GLY A 61 0.94 3.85 14.78
CA GLY A 61 1.09 2.45 14.36
C GLY A 61 -0.09 1.96 13.52
N GLY A 62 -0.53 0.73 13.79
CA GLY A 62 -1.57 0.05 13.01
C GLY A 62 -1.22 -1.40 12.67
N ILE A 63 -1.95 -1.98 11.71
CA ILE A 63 -1.76 -3.36 11.24
C ILE A 63 -1.54 -3.34 9.74
N PHE A 64 -0.47 -4.00 9.30
CA PHE A 64 -0.24 -4.32 7.91
C PHE A 64 -0.23 -5.84 7.75
N ALA A 65 -1.12 -6.36 6.91
CA ALA A 65 -1.26 -7.78 6.65
C ALA A 65 -1.07 -8.07 5.16
N ILE A 66 -0.33 -9.13 4.85
CA ILE A 66 -0.12 -9.63 3.48
C ILE A 66 -0.90 -10.94 3.34
N GLY A 67 -1.68 -11.04 2.27
CA GLY A 67 -2.60 -12.14 2.03
C GLY A 67 -4.06 -11.72 2.18
N GLU A 68 -4.94 -12.71 2.06
CA GLU A 68 -6.38 -12.51 2.20
C GLU A 68 -6.78 -12.57 3.66
N LEU A 69 -7.63 -11.64 4.08
CA LEU A 69 -8.24 -11.63 5.39
C LEU A 69 -9.64 -12.23 5.30
N GLU A 70 -10.02 -13.04 6.28
CA GLU A 70 -11.37 -13.61 6.36
C GLU A 70 -12.39 -12.58 6.86
N SER A 71 -11.95 -11.57 7.61
CA SER A 71 -12.79 -10.57 8.25
C SER A 71 -11.98 -9.30 8.57
N PRO A 72 -12.61 -8.10 8.57
CA PRO A 72 -13.99 -7.81 8.21
C PRO A 72 -14.22 -7.80 6.69
N MET A 73 -15.46 -8.04 6.27
CA MET A 73 -15.85 -7.89 4.87
C MET A 73 -15.98 -6.40 4.53
N VAL A 74 -15.14 -5.91 3.63
CA VAL A 74 -15.08 -4.49 3.24
C VAL A 74 -15.91 -4.23 1.99
N LYS A 75 -16.43 -2.99 1.85
CA LYS A 75 -16.96 -2.52 0.57
C LYS A 75 -15.81 -2.36 -0.42
N THR A 76 -16.01 -2.81 -1.66
CA THR A 76 -14.97 -2.79 -2.69
C THR A 76 -15.34 -1.87 -3.85
N THR A 77 -14.32 -1.37 -4.52
CA THR A 77 -14.43 -0.65 -5.80
C THR A 77 -13.33 -1.16 -6.73
N PRO A 78 -13.56 -1.27 -8.05
CA PRO A 78 -12.53 -1.72 -8.97
C PRO A 78 -11.32 -0.79 -9.00
N LEU A 79 -10.13 -1.38 -8.92
CA LEU A 79 -8.89 -0.67 -9.21
C LEU A 79 -8.77 -0.43 -10.72
N VAL A 80 -8.23 0.72 -11.10
CA VAL A 80 -7.93 1.03 -12.50
C VAL A 80 -6.71 0.21 -12.94
N PRO A 81 -6.81 -0.62 -13.99
CA PRO A 81 -5.70 -1.46 -14.43
C PRO A 81 -4.59 -0.64 -15.10
N ASN A 82 -3.39 -1.20 -15.15
CA ASN A 82 -2.22 -0.65 -15.86
C ASN A 82 -1.80 0.75 -15.39
N GLN A 83 -1.98 1.04 -14.10
CA GLN A 83 -1.53 2.28 -13.47
C GLN A 83 -0.28 2.05 -12.61
N VAL A 84 0.55 3.09 -12.47
CA VAL A 84 1.73 3.05 -11.59
C VAL A 84 1.33 2.96 -10.12
N HIS A 85 0.26 3.66 -9.74
CA HIS A 85 -0.31 3.69 -8.39
C HIS A 85 -1.66 2.96 -8.33
N TYR A 86 -2.13 2.64 -7.12
CA TYR A 86 -3.47 2.10 -6.92
C TYR A 86 -4.49 3.23 -7.07
N ASN A 87 -5.15 3.25 -8.22
CA ASN A 87 -6.14 4.27 -8.56
C ASN A 87 -7.54 3.66 -8.55
N VAL A 88 -8.53 4.48 -8.18
CA VAL A 88 -9.97 4.16 -8.27
C VAL A 88 -10.68 5.29 -8.99
N ILE A 89 -11.83 5.01 -9.59
CA ILE A 89 -12.63 6.05 -10.26
C ILE A 89 -13.54 6.71 -9.23
N LEU A 90 -13.25 7.96 -8.90
CA LEU A 90 -14.14 8.82 -8.12
C LEU A 90 -15.35 9.22 -8.98
N LYS A 91 -16.56 9.09 -8.43
CA LYS A 91 -17.81 9.40 -9.14
C LYS A 91 -18.42 10.74 -8.77
N GLY A 92 -18.13 11.22 -7.57
CA GLY A 92 -18.63 12.47 -7.04
C GLY A 92 -18.10 12.66 -5.63
N ILE A 93 -18.23 13.88 -5.14
CA ILE A 93 -17.99 14.25 -3.74
C ILE A 93 -19.25 14.96 -3.29
N ASP A 94 -19.72 14.66 -2.09
CA ASP A 94 -20.77 15.42 -1.42
C ASP A 94 -20.26 15.97 -0.09
N VAL A 95 -20.84 17.08 0.34
CA VAL A 95 -20.68 17.63 1.69
C VAL A 95 -22.08 17.80 2.27
N ASP A 96 -22.37 17.07 3.34
CA ASP A 96 -23.68 17.06 4.02
C ASP A 96 -24.88 16.76 3.09
N GLY A 97 -24.66 15.95 2.05
CA GLY A 97 -25.65 15.56 1.05
C GLY A 97 -25.68 16.45 -0.19
N ASP A 98 -24.98 17.59 -0.16
CA ASP A 98 -24.90 18.51 -1.29
C ASP A 98 -23.72 18.15 -2.20
N ALA A 99 -24.01 17.82 -3.45
CA ALA A 99 -22.99 17.45 -4.42
C ALA A 99 -22.05 18.63 -4.71
N VAL A 100 -20.75 18.38 -4.64
CA VAL A 100 -19.70 19.33 -5.05
C VAL A 100 -19.58 19.31 -6.56
N ASP A 101 -19.68 20.48 -7.18
CA ASP A 101 -19.41 20.64 -8.61
C ASP A 101 -17.89 20.51 -8.85
N LEU A 102 -17.49 19.41 -9.49
CA LEU A 102 -16.09 19.14 -9.83
C LEU A 102 -15.85 19.59 -11.28
N PRO A 103 -14.73 20.27 -11.56
CA PRO A 103 -14.41 20.75 -12.91
C PRO A 103 -14.21 19.62 -13.93
#